data_AF-A0A318LJR2-F1
#
_entry.id   AF-A0A318LJR2-F1
#
_cell.length_a   1.000
_cell.length_b   1.000
_cell.length_c   1.000
_cell.angle_alpha   90.00
_cell.angle_beta   90.00
_cell.angle_gamma   90.00
#
_symmetry.space_group_name_H-M   'P 1'
#
loop_
_entity.id
_entity.type
_entity.pdbx_description
1 polymer ?
#
loop_
_entity_poly.entity_id
_entity_poly.type
_entity_poly.pdbx_seq_one_letter_code
_entity_poly.pdbx_strand_id
1 'polypeptide(L)'
;MRKVLKNGYGVLAIVALSMAVVLAIVFLVALIVGGGAGTTLSEFGGTLAEWSIYIAALAMVPGLIYVYVTREHSLTSRKKEPAVES
;
A
#
# COMPACT_ATOMS: atom_id res chain seq x y z
N MET A 1 -13.52 10.57 -13.56
CA MET A 1 -13.29 10.05 -12.18
C MET A 1 -12.48 8.75 -12.13
N ARG A 2 -12.88 7.65 -12.79
CA ARG A 2 -12.15 6.35 -12.72
C ARG A 2 -10.64 6.42 -13.05
N LYS A 3 -10.24 7.14 -14.11
CA LYS A 3 -8.82 7.31 -14.50
C LYS A 3 -7.98 8.06 -13.46
N VAL A 4 -8.58 9.06 -12.80
CA VAL A 4 -7.90 9.90 -11.80
C VAL A 4 -7.72 9.14 -10.49
N LEU A 5 -8.74 8.38 -10.06
CA LEU A 5 -8.62 7.51 -8.88
C LEU A 5 -7.66 6.33 -9.12
N LYS A 6 -7.68 5.72 -10.31
CA LYS A 6 -6.73 4.65 -10.67
C LYS A 6 -5.28 5.14 -10.69
N ASN A 7 -5.03 6.28 -11.33
CA ASN A 7 -3.69 6.86 -11.36
C ASN A 7 -3.27 7.38 -9.98
N GLY A 8 -4.17 8.00 -9.21
CA GLY A 8 -3.89 8.46 -7.86
C GLY A 8 -3.53 7.32 -6.90
N TYR A 9 -4.32 6.22 -6.92
CA TYR A 9 -4.00 5.02 -6.14
C TYR A 9 -2.68 4.39 -6.57
N GLY A 10 -2.43 4.27 -7.88
CA GLY A 10 -1.18 3.71 -8.39
C GLY A 10 0.05 4.50 -7.94
N VAL A 11 -0.02 5.83 -8.01
CA VAL A 11 1.06 6.72 -7.54
C VAL A 11 1.25 6.60 -6.03
N LEU A 12 0.17 6.60 -5.25
CA LEU A 12 0.24 6.43 -3.80
C LEU A 12 0.84 5.07 -3.40
N ALA A 13 0.48 4.00 -4.11
CA ALA A 13 1.04 2.67 -3.87
C ALA A 13 2.54 2.61 -4.18
N ILE A 14 2.99 3.26 -5.26
CA ILE A 14 4.41 3.35 -5.61
C ILE A 14 5.18 4.13 -4.53
N VAL A 15 4.64 5.25 -4.06
CA VAL A 15 5.25 6.05 -3.00
C VAL A 15 5.36 5.24 -1.70
N ALA A 16 4.27 4.59 -1.28
CA ALA A 16 4.28 3.73 -0.09
C ALA A 16 5.30 2.59 -0.20
N LEU A 17 5.37 1.92 -1.36
CA LEU A 17 6.34 0.87 -1.62
C LEU A 17 7.78 1.40 -1.55
N SER A 18 8.05 2.56 -2.15
CA SER A 18 9.39 3.17 -2.11
C SER A 18 9.84 3.51 -0.69
N MET A 19 8.93 4.02 0.16
CA MET A 19 9.24 4.26 1.58
C MET A 19 9.54 2.95 2.33
N ALA A 20 8.79 1.88 2.06
CA ALA A 20 9.05 0.59 2.66
C ALA A 20 10.41 0.01 2.26
N VAL A 21 10.84 0.21 1.00
CA VAL A 21 12.18 -0.19 0.53
C VAL A 21 13.27 0.60 1.27
N VAL A 22 13.11 1.91 1.44
CA VAL A 22 14.06 2.74 2.20
C VAL A 22 14.17 2.27 3.64
N LEU A 23 13.03 2.00 4.30
CA LEU A 23 13.02 1.45 5.66
C LEU A 23 13.74 0.11 5.76
N ALA A 24 13.51 -0.79 4.80
CA ALA A 24 14.19 -2.07 4.75
C ALA A 24 15.71 -1.91 4.69
N ILE A 25 16.21 -0.95 3.90
CA ILE A 25 17.65 -0.65 3.82
C ILE A 25 18.16 -0.10 5.15
N VAL A 26 17.44 0.83 5.78
CA VAL A 26 17.84 1.41 7.08
C VAL A 26 17.97 0.34 8.16
N PHE A 27 16.98 -0.57 8.25
CA PHE A 27 17.02 -1.69 9.19
C PHE A 27 18.13 -2.69 8.85
N LEU A 28 18.38 -2.96 7.57
CA LEU A 28 19.46 -3.85 7.15
C LEU A 28 20.84 -3.27 7.49
N VAL A 29 21.05 -1.97 7.29
CA VAL A 29 22.27 -1.27 7.70
C VAL A 29 22.42 -1.28 9.22
N ALA A 30 21.34 -1.01 9.96
CA ALA A 30 21.36 -1.04 11.42
C ALA A 30 21.74 -2.43 11.96
N LEU A 31 21.28 -3.49 11.30
CA LEU A 31 21.60 -4.88 11.63
C LEU A 31 23.08 -5.20 11.35
N ILE A 32 23.63 -4.75 10.22
CA ILE A 32 25.04 -4.95 9.88
C ILE A 32 25.97 -4.19 10.84
N VAL A 33 25.63 -2.92 11.15
CA VAL A 33 26.47 -2.07 12.02
C VAL A 33 26.44 -2.58 13.46
N GLY A 34 25.27 -2.93 13.98
CA GLY A 34 25.09 -3.39 15.36
C GLY A 34 25.55 -2.37 16.43
N GLY A 35 25.55 -2.82 17.69
CA GLY A 35 25.96 -1.99 18.83
C GLY A 35 25.14 -0.71 19.01
N GLY A 36 25.68 0.28 19.73
CA GLY A 36 24.97 1.52 20.04
C GLY A 36 24.56 2.33 18.81
N ALA A 37 25.38 2.35 17.76
CA ALA A 37 25.06 3.03 16.50
C ALA A 37 23.92 2.35 15.74
N GLY A 38 23.88 1.02 15.71
CA GLY A 38 22.77 0.25 15.13
C GLY A 38 21.45 0.45 15.90
N THR A 39 21.52 0.58 17.24
CA THR A 39 20.33 0.87 18.07
C THR A 39 19.74 2.23 17.72
N THR A 40 20.54 3.30 17.66
CA THR A 40 20.04 4.64 17.31
C THR A 40 19.47 4.69 15.90
N LEU A 41 20.10 3.99 14.95
CA LEU A 41 19.62 3.91 13.57
C LEU A 41 18.30 3.12 13.46
N SER A 42 18.13 2.08 14.28
CA SER A 42 16.87 1.33 14.38
C SER A 42 15.75 2.13 15.04
N GLU A 43 16.05 2.92 16.08
CA GLU A 43 15.08 3.82 16.70
C GLU A 43 14.58 4.88 15.71
N PHE A 44 15.51 5.50 14.98
CA PHE A 44 15.17 6.44 13.90
C PHE A 44 14.34 5.76 12.80
N GLY A 45 14.73 4.56 12.38
CA GLY A 45 13.98 3.74 11.43
C GLY A 45 12.58 3.40 11.93
N GLY A 46 12.42 3.14 13.23
CA GLY A 46 11.14 2.87 13.88
C GLY A 46 10.21 4.08 13.85
N THR A 47 10.70 5.26 14.20
CA THR A 47 9.92 6.50 14.08
C THR A 47 9.54 6.76 12.63
N LEU A 48 10.47 6.60 11.69
CA LEU A 48 10.19 6.79 10.26
C LEU A 48 9.14 5.79 9.75
N ALA A 49 9.16 4.56 10.27
CA ALA A 49 8.18 3.52 9.94
C ALA A 49 6.78 3.91 10.43
N GLU A 50 6.65 4.41 11.66
CA GLU A 50 5.38 4.86 12.22
C GLU A 50 4.73 5.96 11.37
N TRP A 51 5.52 6.97 10.97
CA TRP A 51 5.06 8.01 10.05
C TRP A 51 4.67 7.46 8.67
N SER A 52 5.43 6.50 8.14
CA SER A 52 5.11 5.88 6.85
C SER A 52 3.79 5.11 6.89
N ILE A 53 3.48 4.46 8.01
CA ILE A 53 2.22 3.72 8.20
C ILE A 53 1.05 4.69 8.22
N TYR A 54 1.16 5.84 8.88
CA TYR A 54 0.10 6.85 8.88
C TYR A 54 -0.19 7.41 7.48
N ILE A 55 0.86 7.69 6.71
CA ILE A 55 0.72 8.16 5.32
C ILE A 55 0.09 7.06 4.44
N ALA A 56 0.52 5.81 4.60
CA ALA A 56 -0.05 4.68 3.88
C ALA A 56 -1.52 4.43 4.24
N ALA A 57 -1.89 4.57 5.51
CA ALA A 57 -3.27 4.46 5.96
C ALA A 57 -4.15 5.58 5.36
N LEU A 58 -3.65 6.82 5.33
CA LEU A 58 -4.35 7.93 4.69
C LEU A 58 -4.54 7.71 3.18
N ALA A 59 -3.54 7.12 2.52
CA ALA A 59 -3.59 6.73 1.12
C ALA A 59 -4.55 5.56 0.83
N MET A 60 -4.71 4.65 1.78
CA MET A 60 -5.60 3.48 1.66
C MET A 60 -7.08 3.88 1.62
N VAL A 61 -7.51 4.92 2.33
CA VAL A 61 -8.92 5.37 2.38
C VAL A 61 -9.50 5.66 0.98
N PRO A 62 -8.89 6.53 0.14
CA PRO A 62 -9.39 6.75 -1.22
C PRO A 62 -9.26 5.51 -2.12
N GLY A 63 -8.25 4.64 -1.88
CA GLY A 63 -8.12 3.36 -2.56
C GLY A 63 -9.28 2.41 -2.27
N LEU A 64 -9.67 2.29 -0.99
CA LEU A 64 -10.84 1.53 -0.55
C LEU A 64 -12.14 2.07 -1.16
N ILE A 65 -12.35 3.38 -1.11
CA ILE A 65 -13.50 4.02 -1.73
C ILE A 65 -13.54 3.72 -3.24
N TYR A 66 -12.40 3.79 -3.93
CA TYR A 66 -12.31 3.44 -5.35
C TYR A 66 -12.72 1.99 -5.62
N VAL A 67 -12.25 1.04 -4.81
CA VAL A 67 -12.59 -0.39 -4.96
C VAL A 67 -14.09 -0.61 -4.76
N TYR A 68 -14.67 -0.02 -3.71
CA TYR A 68 -16.10 -0.14 -3.42
C TYR A 68 -16.99 0.47 -4.50
N VAL A 69 -16.61 1.65 -5.04
CA VAL A 69 -17.37 2.31 -6.11
C VAL A 69 -17.20 1.60 -7.45
N THR A 70 -16.02 1.05 -7.72
CA THR A 70 -15.72 0.39 -9.00
C THR A 70 -16.44 -0.95 -9.12
N ARG A 71 -16.85 -1.56 -8.00
CA ARG A 71 -17.58 -2.85 -7.94
C ARG A 71 -16.94 -3.98 -8.76
N GLU A 72 -15.65 -3.86 -9.07
CA GLU A 72 -14.85 -4.97 -9.60
C GLU A 72 -14.50 -5.89 -8.43
N HIS A 73 -15.54 -6.47 -7.83
CA HIS A 73 -15.33 -7.68 -7.06
C HIS A 73 -14.92 -8.74 -8.07
N SER A 74 -13.70 -9.25 -7.91
CA SER A 74 -13.23 -10.48 -8.59
C SER A 74 -14.19 -11.67 -8.39
N LEU A 75 -15.20 -11.54 -7.53
CA LEU A 75 -16.25 -12.51 -7.23
C LEU A 75 -17.64 -12.13 -7.79
N THR A 76 -17.77 -11.09 -8.62
CA THR A 76 -18.97 -10.94 -9.46
C THR A 76 -18.89 -11.98 -10.57
N SER A 77 -19.20 -13.22 -10.20
CA SER A 77 -19.56 -14.27 -11.13
C SER A 77 -20.69 -13.70 -11.97
N ARG A 78 -20.36 -13.32 -13.22
CA ARG A 78 -21.31 -12.90 -14.24
C ARG A 78 -22.34 -14.01 -14.31
N LYS A 79 -23.49 -13.84 -13.67
CA LYS A 79 -24.57 -14.81 -13.65
C LYS A 79 -24.94 -15.02 -15.11
N LYS A 80 -24.49 -16.12 -15.69
CA LYS A 80 -24.81 -16.54 -17.04
C LYS A 80 -26.30 -16.83 -17.01
N GLU A 81 -27.13 -15.93 -17.53
CA GLU A 81 -28.53 -16.22 -17.82
C GLU A 81 -28.56 -17.50 -18.67
N PRO A 82 -29.27 -18.56 -18.23
CA PRO A 82 -29.53 -19.67 -19.13
C PRO A 82 -30.47 -19.16 -20.21
N ALA A 83 -30.03 -19.29 -21.46
CA ALA A 83 -30.87 -19.04 -22.62
C ALA A 83 -32.13 -19.89 -22.50
N VAL A 84 -33.29 -19.23 -22.41
CA VAL A 84 -34.58 -19.87 -22.61
C VAL A 84 -34.74 -19.98 -24.12
N GLU A 85 -34.38 -21.15 -24.67
CA GLU A 85 -34.86 -21.55 -25.99
C GLU A 85 -36.31 -22.00 -25.84
N SER A 86 -37.22 -21.22 -26.44
CA SER A 86 -38.61 -21.58 -26.73
C SER A 86 -38.72 -22.01 -28.19
#